data_AF-A0A8S3XSD1-F1
#
_entry.id   AF-A0A8S3XSD1-F1
#
_cell.length_a   1.000
_cell.length_b   1.000
_cell.length_c   1.000
_cell.angle_alpha   90.00
_cell.angle_beta   90.00
_cell.angle_gamma   90.00
#
_symmetry.space_group_name_H-M   'P 1'
#
loop_
_entity.id
_entity.type
_entity.pdbx_description
1 polymer ?
#
loop_
_entity_poly.entity_id
_entity_poly.type
_entity_poly.pdbx_seq_one_letter_code
_entity_poly.pdbx_strand_id
1 'polypeptide(L)'
;MNLYFFTVEFGLCRQPDGSFRVYGAGLLSSVAELQHALASPEKIKRFDPDVTVNEECIITSYQNAYYYTDSFEEAKEKMRAFADSIQRPFGVRYNPYTQSVEILSNAQKITALVRELRGDICIVSSAIKKISAQDSTLDVETIANMLHTGLQVNERSPQSTSGGSSPNSEHHLSPKHGK
;
A
#
# COMPACT_ATOMS: atom_id res chain seq x y z
N MET A 1 3.70 8.51 12.69
CA MET A 1 5.09 8.51 13.20
C MET A 1 5.55 7.08 13.53
N ASN A 2 4.69 6.27 14.14
CA ASN A 2 5.03 4.93 14.64
C ASN A 2 5.45 3.95 13.52
N LEU A 3 4.80 4.00 12.35
CA LEU A 3 5.20 3.15 11.22
C LEU A 3 6.65 3.37 10.75
N TYR A 4 7.12 4.62 10.72
CA TYR A 4 8.52 4.92 10.39
C TYR A 4 9.44 4.33 11.45
N PHE A 5 9.10 4.49 12.73
CA PHE A 5 9.90 4.00 13.85
C PHE A 5 10.06 2.46 13.80
N PHE A 6 8.95 1.73 13.67
CA PHE A 6 8.99 0.26 13.64
C PHE A 6 9.45 -0.36 12.32
N THR A 7 9.69 0.44 11.29
CA THR A 7 10.25 -0.02 10.01
C THR A 7 11.67 0.51 9.83
N VAL A 8 11.86 1.81 9.63
CA VAL A 8 13.15 2.41 9.30
C VAL A 8 14.11 2.44 10.49
N GLU A 9 13.63 2.61 11.71
CA GLU A 9 14.50 2.67 12.90
C GLU A 9 14.73 1.28 13.53
N PHE A 10 13.67 0.47 13.66
CA PHE A 10 13.70 -0.81 14.39
C PHE A 10 13.16 -2.01 13.60
N GLY A 11 13.16 -1.94 12.26
CA GLY A 11 12.64 -3.01 11.40
C GLY A 11 13.61 -4.16 11.16
N LEU A 12 13.02 -5.34 10.93
CA LEU A 12 13.71 -6.59 10.58
C LEU A 12 13.24 -7.13 9.24
N CYS A 13 14.09 -7.91 8.59
CA CYS A 13 13.80 -8.63 7.37
C CYS A 13 14.00 -10.12 7.63
N ARG A 14 13.02 -10.95 7.23
CA ARG A 14 13.15 -12.40 7.24
C ARG A 14 13.76 -12.85 5.92
N GLN A 15 14.88 -13.56 6.02
CA GLN A 15 15.59 -14.11 4.89
C GLN A 15 14.94 -15.42 4.40
N PRO A 16 15.20 -15.86 3.15
CA PRO A 16 14.66 -17.12 2.62
C PRO A 16 15.06 -18.37 3.42
N ASP A 17 16.18 -18.31 4.15
CA ASP A 17 16.64 -19.38 5.05
C ASP A 17 15.90 -19.38 6.41
N GLY A 18 14.95 -18.47 6.61
CA GLY A 18 14.18 -18.31 7.85
C GLY A 18 14.88 -17.46 8.91
N SER A 19 16.11 -17.00 8.67
CA SER A 19 16.82 -16.16 9.63
C SER A 19 16.31 -14.72 9.62
N PHE A 20 16.34 -14.06 10.78
CA PHE A 20 16.05 -12.63 10.89
C PHE A 20 17.33 -11.82 10.73
N ARG A 21 17.29 -10.82 9.86
CA ARG A 21 18.32 -9.79 9.72
C ARG A 21 17.73 -8.44 10.06
N VAL A 22 18.58 -7.58 10.58
CA VAL A 22 18.20 -6.22 10.94
C VAL A 22 18.58 -5.27 9.81
N TYR A 23 17.67 -4.34 9.51
CA TYR A 23 17.97 -3.20 8.64
C TYR A 23 17.66 -1.85 9.30
N GLY A 24 16.95 -1.84 10.44
CA GLY A 24 16.61 -0.61 11.16
C GLY A 24 17.84 0.17 11.63
N ALA A 25 17.87 1.47 11.37
CA ALA A 25 19.01 2.34 11.71
C ALA A 25 19.32 2.34 13.23
N GLY A 26 18.28 2.43 14.06
CA GLY A 26 18.39 2.35 15.52
C GLY A 26 19.02 1.04 15.99
N LEU A 27 18.57 -0.10 15.47
CA LEU A 27 19.13 -1.41 15.79
C LEU A 27 20.58 -1.55 15.29
N LEU A 28 20.90 -1.06 14.09
CA LEU A 28 22.26 -1.11 13.54
C LEU A 28 23.22 -0.20 14.32
N SER A 29 22.73 0.88 14.92
CA SER A 29 23.52 1.80 15.73
C SER A 29 23.76 1.33 17.17
N SER A 30 22.95 0.38 17.67
CA SER A 30 22.99 -0.09 19.06
C SER A 30 23.17 -1.60 19.13
N VAL A 31 24.39 -2.05 19.42
CA VAL A 31 24.73 -3.48 19.58
C VAL A 31 23.90 -4.14 20.68
N ALA A 32 23.63 -3.43 21.78
CA ALA A 32 22.84 -3.95 22.90
C ALA A 32 21.37 -4.19 22.48
N GLU A 33 20.79 -3.25 21.74
CA GLU A 33 19.41 -3.39 21.24
C GLU A 33 19.31 -4.50 20.19
N LEU A 34 20.29 -4.58 19.28
CA LEU A 34 20.38 -5.65 18.28
C LEU A 34 20.41 -7.03 18.94
N GLN A 35 21.26 -7.21 19.95
CA GLN A 35 21.33 -8.48 20.69
C GLN A 35 20.02 -8.78 21.40
N HIS A 36 19.38 -7.79 22.01
CA HIS A 36 18.09 -7.96 22.66
C HIS A 36 16.99 -8.39 21.68
N ALA A 37 16.92 -7.75 20.52
CA ALA A 37 15.93 -8.05 19.48
C ALA A 37 16.07 -9.50 18.97
N LEU A 38 17.30 -9.97 18.74
CA LEU A 38 17.57 -11.33 18.27
C LEU A 38 17.41 -12.39 19.37
N ALA A 39 17.64 -12.03 20.64
CA ALA A 39 17.47 -12.92 21.78
C ALA A 39 16.02 -13.09 22.24
N SER A 40 15.10 -12.23 21.76
CA SER A 40 13.69 -12.19 22.18
C SER A 40 12.75 -12.50 21.00
N PRO A 41 12.79 -13.70 20.41
CA PRO A 41 11.99 -14.04 19.22
C PRO A 41 10.48 -13.93 19.45
N GLU A 42 10.00 -14.06 20.70
CA GLU A 42 8.61 -13.88 21.09
C GLU A 42 8.10 -12.44 20.89
N LYS A 43 9.00 -11.46 20.81
CA LYS A 43 8.69 -10.06 20.53
C LYS A 43 8.68 -9.74 19.03
N ILE A 44 9.17 -10.64 18.19
CA ILE A 44 9.25 -10.45 16.74
C ILE A 44 7.90 -10.82 16.11
N LYS A 45 7.24 -9.85 15.49
CA LYS A 45 5.92 -9.98 14.87
C LYS A 45 5.99 -9.63 13.39
N ARG A 46 5.06 -10.15 12.59
CA ARG A 46 4.95 -9.76 11.18
C ARG A 46 4.45 -8.31 11.10
N PHE A 47 5.05 -7.52 10.22
CA PHE A 47 4.65 -6.14 9.99
C PHE A 47 3.23 -6.06 9.41
N ASP A 48 2.38 -5.29 10.08
CA ASP A 48 1.03 -4.96 9.65
C ASP A 48 0.79 -3.47 9.98
N PRO A 49 0.68 -2.59 8.97
CA PRO A 49 0.53 -1.16 9.19
C PRO A 49 -0.65 -0.78 10.09
N ASP A 50 -1.77 -1.50 10.02
CA ASP A 50 -2.98 -1.18 10.79
C ASP A 50 -2.80 -1.47 12.28
N VAL A 51 -1.96 -2.44 12.61
CA VAL A 51 -1.61 -2.78 14.01
C VAL A 51 -0.44 -1.92 14.48
N THR A 52 0.64 -1.88 13.70
CA THR A 52 1.90 -1.21 14.07
C THR A 52 1.74 0.30 14.25
N VAL A 53 0.78 0.94 13.56
CA VAL A 53 0.53 2.38 13.75
C VAL A 53 0.08 2.73 15.18
N ASN A 54 -0.54 1.78 15.89
CA ASN A 54 -1.05 1.95 17.25
C ASN A 54 -0.07 1.47 18.33
N GLU A 55 1.07 0.88 17.96
CA GLU A 55 2.08 0.40 18.90
C GLU A 55 2.80 1.58 19.58
N GLU A 56 3.12 1.42 20.86
CA GLU A 56 3.82 2.45 21.64
C GLU A 56 5.32 2.50 21.31
N CYS A 57 5.81 3.66 20.88
CA CYS A 57 7.24 3.88 20.66
C CYS A 57 7.96 4.14 21.99
N ILE A 58 8.84 3.24 22.40
CA ILE A 58 9.63 3.40 23.62
C ILE A 58 11.01 3.95 23.28
N ILE A 59 11.40 5.07 23.89
CA ILE A 59 12.71 5.70 23.62
C ILE A 59 13.73 5.48 24.74
N THR A 60 13.28 5.08 25.94
CA THR A 60 14.12 5.00 27.15
C THR A 60 14.56 3.58 27.50
N SER A 61 14.00 2.56 26.85
CA SER A 61 14.30 1.15 27.09
C SER A 61 14.17 0.34 25.81
N TYR A 62 14.49 -0.96 25.90
CA TYR A 62 14.31 -1.91 24.81
C TYR A 62 12.86 -1.93 24.29
N GLN A 63 12.69 -2.15 23.00
CA GLN A 63 11.35 -2.23 22.40
C GLN A 63 10.56 -3.44 22.92
N ASN A 64 9.24 -3.27 23.02
CA ASN A 64 8.31 -4.35 23.40
C ASN A 64 7.97 -5.26 22.23
N ALA A 65 8.04 -4.74 21.00
CA ALA A 65 7.77 -5.47 19.79
C ALA A 65 8.71 -5.01 18.67
N TYR A 66 9.12 -5.96 17.84
CA TYR A 66 9.85 -5.69 16.62
C TYR A 66 9.10 -6.27 15.44
N TYR A 67 9.12 -5.59 14.30
CA TYR A 67 8.31 -5.95 13.15
C TYR A 67 9.19 -6.39 11.97
N TYR A 68 8.85 -7.53 11.37
CA TYR A 68 9.54 -8.04 10.19
C TYR A 68 8.68 -8.07 8.92
N THR A 69 9.34 -7.92 7.78
CA THR A 69 8.79 -8.24 6.45
C THR A 69 9.65 -9.30 5.75
N ASP A 70 9.06 -10.00 4.78
CA ASP A 70 9.79 -10.97 3.95
C ASP A 70 10.63 -10.28 2.87
N SER A 71 10.26 -9.04 2.52
CA SER A 71 11.01 -8.21 1.58
C SER A 71 10.71 -6.72 1.78
N PHE A 72 11.56 -5.88 1.18
CA PHE A 72 11.28 -4.45 1.10
C PHE A 72 10.11 -4.13 0.16
N GLU A 73 9.85 -4.97 -0.84
CA GLU A 73 8.69 -4.77 -1.72
C GLU A 73 7.38 -5.02 -0.98
N GLU A 74 7.29 -6.07 -0.15
CA GLU A 74 6.13 -6.29 0.75
C GLU A 74 5.92 -5.10 1.68
N ALA A 75 6.99 -4.58 2.29
CA ALA A 75 6.92 -3.42 3.18
C ALA A 75 6.35 -2.20 2.44
N LYS A 76 6.86 -1.93 1.25
CA LYS A 76 6.44 -0.82 0.39
C LYS A 76 4.99 -0.95 -0.07
N GLU A 77 4.56 -2.15 -0.46
CA GLU A 77 3.18 -2.42 -0.87
C GLU A 77 2.20 -2.22 0.30
N LYS A 78 2.51 -2.77 1.47
CA LYS A 78 1.73 -2.57 2.71
C LYS A 78 1.64 -1.10 3.09
N MET A 79 2.75 -0.36 3.05
CA MET A 79 2.77 1.07 3.32
C MET A 79 1.96 1.87 2.30
N ARG A 80 1.95 1.44 1.02
CA ARG A 80 1.14 2.07 -0.03
C ARG A 80 -0.35 1.88 0.22
N ALA A 81 -0.77 0.63 0.48
CA ALA A 81 -2.16 0.32 0.82
C ALA A 81 -2.63 1.08 2.08
N PHE A 82 -1.77 1.17 3.09
CA PHE A 82 -2.06 1.97 4.28
C PHE A 82 -2.17 3.46 3.95
N ALA A 83 -1.28 4.01 3.11
CA ALA A 83 -1.32 5.41 2.71
C ALA A 83 -2.62 5.75 1.94
N ASP A 84 -3.16 4.81 1.17
CA ASP A 84 -4.44 4.97 0.47
C ASP A 84 -5.65 5.04 1.43
N SER A 85 -5.53 4.50 2.64
CA SER A 85 -6.56 4.64 3.70
C SER A 85 -6.61 6.04 4.32
N ILE A 86 -5.55 6.83 4.15
CA ILE A 86 -5.44 8.18 4.73
C ILE A 86 -6.34 9.11 3.93
N GLN A 87 -7.34 9.70 4.59
CA GLN A 87 -8.27 10.63 3.94
C GLN A 87 -7.54 11.88 3.41
N ARG A 88 -7.38 11.96 2.08
CA ARG A 88 -6.80 13.11 1.38
C ARG A 88 -7.60 13.40 0.10
N PRO A 89 -7.99 14.65 -0.17
CA PRO A 89 -8.77 14.99 -1.35
C PRO A 89 -7.94 15.10 -2.65
N PHE A 90 -6.66 14.69 -2.62
CA PHE A 90 -5.72 14.78 -3.74
C PHE A 90 -4.65 13.69 -3.65
N GLY A 91 -4.14 13.27 -4.81
CA GLY A 91 -2.92 12.48 -4.91
C GLY A 91 -1.68 13.37 -4.88
N VAL A 92 -0.53 12.77 -4.56
CA VAL A 92 0.79 13.45 -4.67
C VAL A 92 1.74 12.60 -5.50
N ARG A 93 2.57 13.27 -6.29
CA ARG A 93 3.66 12.66 -7.05
C ARG A 93 4.95 13.38 -6.71
N TYR A 94 6.03 12.62 -6.52
CA TYR A 94 7.36 13.20 -6.46
C TYR A 94 7.93 13.35 -7.89
N ASN A 95 8.37 14.56 -8.25
CA ASN A 95 9.07 14.84 -9.48
C ASN A 95 10.58 14.85 -9.22
N PRO A 96 11.34 13.84 -9.70
CA PRO A 96 12.78 13.73 -9.44
C PRO A 96 13.61 14.79 -10.18
N TYR A 97 13.12 15.32 -11.30
CA TYR A 97 13.85 16.32 -12.11
C TYR A 97 13.87 17.69 -11.44
N THR A 98 12.77 18.06 -10.79
CA THR A 98 12.62 19.34 -10.10
C THR A 98 12.77 19.21 -8.58
N GLN A 99 12.94 18.00 -8.07
CA GLN A 99 12.99 17.68 -6.64
C GLN A 99 11.78 18.25 -5.87
N SER A 100 10.60 18.17 -6.48
CA SER A 100 9.38 18.80 -5.96
C SER A 100 8.21 17.82 -5.84
N VAL A 101 7.21 18.18 -5.03
CA VAL A 101 5.96 17.41 -4.87
C VAL A 101 4.86 18.05 -5.70
N GLU A 102 4.35 17.31 -6.67
CA GLU A 102 3.24 17.70 -7.52
C GLU A 102 1.91 17.17 -6.96
N ILE A 103 0.92 18.07 -6.84
CA ILE A 103 -0.42 17.71 -6.37
C ILE A 103 -1.30 17.32 -7.55
N LEU A 104 -1.76 16.07 -7.58
CA LEU A 104 -2.70 15.52 -8.54
C LEU A 104 -4.14 15.74 -8.05
N SER A 105 -4.64 16.96 -8.24
CA SER A 105 -5.96 17.38 -7.74
C SER A 105 -7.04 17.52 -8.82
N ASN A 106 -6.70 17.41 -10.10
CA ASN A 106 -7.66 17.59 -11.19
C ASN A 106 -7.32 16.74 -12.43
N ALA A 107 -8.32 16.59 -13.31
CA ALA A 107 -8.21 15.77 -14.52
C ALA A 107 -7.09 16.24 -15.47
N GLN A 108 -6.82 17.55 -15.56
CA GLN A 108 -5.77 18.09 -16.43
C GLN A 108 -4.38 17.64 -15.99
N LYS A 109 -4.09 17.72 -14.68
CA LYS A 109 -2.82 17.26 -14.10
C LYS A 109 -2.66 15.75 -14.21
N ILE A 110 -3.74 15.00 -13.96
CA ILE A 110 -3.74 13.53 -14.15
C ILE A 110 -3.46 13.19 -15.62
N THR A 111 -4.10 13.88 -16.56
CA THR A 111 -3.89 13.67 -18.00
C THR A 111 -2.46 13.99 -18.42
N ALA A 112 -1.86 15.05 -17.88
CA ALA A 112 -0.46 15.40 -18.15
C ALA A 112 0.48 14.26 -17.70
N LEU A 113 0.27 13.73 -16.49
CA LEU A 113 1.03 12.58 -15.98
C LEU A 113 0.83 11.32 -16.84
N VAL A 114 -0.40 11.01 -17.23
CA VAL A 114 -0.70 9.85 -18.10
C VAL A 114 0.02 9.98 -19.45
N ARG A 115 0.11 11.20 -20.01
CA ARG A 115 0.86 11.44 -21.25
C ARG A 115 2.36 11.23 -21.08
N GLU A 116 2.93 11.64 -19.94
CA GLU A 116 4.33 11.38 -19.59
C GLU A 116 4.60 9.88 -19.49
N LEU A 117 3.80 9.15 -18.70
CA LEU A 117 3.89 7.69 -18.56
C LEU A 117 3.75 6.95 -19.89
N ARG A 118 2.85 7.40 -20.78
CA ARG A 118 2.73 6.84 -22.13
C ARG A 118 4.02 7.00 -22.93
N GLY A 119 4.73 8.12 -22.78
CA GLY A 119 6.04 8.34 -23.38
C GLY A 119 7.05 7.30 -22.91
N ASP A 120 7.14 7.08 -21.59
CA ASP A 120 8.04 6.09 -21.00
C ASP A 120 7.71 4.66 -21.46
N ILE A 121 6.44 4.29 -21.51
CA ILE A 121 5.99 2.99 -22.02
C ILE A 121 6.38 2.80 -23.50
N CYS A 122 6.32 3.85 -24.32
CA CYS A 122 6.78 3.79 -25.71
C CYS A 122 8.29 3.53 -25.81
N ILE A 123 9.09 4.14 -24.92
CA ILE A 123 10.54 3.90 -24.85
C ILE A 123 10.81 2.44 -24.47
N VAL A 124 10.15 1.94 -23.42
CA VAL A 124 10.26 0.54 -22.98
C VAL A 124 9.87 -0.43 -24.10
N SER A 125 8.74 -0.19 -24.78
CA SER A 125 8.28 -1.01 -25.91
C SER A 125 9.28 -1.04 -27.05
N SER A 126 9.91 0.11 -27.35
CA SER A 126 10.93 0.20 -28.40
C SER A 126 12.21 -0.56 -28.02
N ALA A 127 12.60 -0.52 -26.74
CA ALA A 127 13.74 -1.29 -26.22
C ALA A 127 13.47 -2.80 -26.28
N ILE A 128 12.28 -3.25 -25.85
CA ILE A 128 11.86 -4.66 -25.92
C ILE A 128 11.94 -5.18 -27.35
N LYS A 129 11.43 -4.43 -28.34
CA LYS A 129 11.52 -4.84 -29.76
C LYS A 129 12.96 -5.01 -30.25
N LYS A 130 13.87 -4.12 -29.84
CA LYS A 130 15.29 -4.20 -30.22
C LYS A 130 15.99 -5.39 -29.56
N ILE A 131 15.73 -5.60 -28.27
CA ILE A 131 16.37 -6.67 -27.49
C ILE A 131 15.81 -8.03 -27.86
N SER A 132 14.50 -8.17 -28.10
CA SER A 132 13.87 -9.43 -28.55
C SER A 132 14.45 -9.95 -29.87
N ALA A 133 14.97 -9.07 -30.73
CA ALA A 133 15.66 -9.45 -31.96
C ALA A 133 17.09 -9.99 -31.73
N GLN A 134 17.67 -9.76 -30.55
CA GLN A 134 19.07 -10.08 -30.21
C GLN A 134 19.19 -11.12 -29.09
N ASP A 135 18.20 -11.20 -28.21
CA ASP A 135 18.18 -12.06 -27.03
C ASP A 135 16.86 -12.85 -26.98
N SER A 136 16.97 -14.15 -27.16
CA SER A 136 15.84 -15.09 -27.14
C SER A 136 15.42 -15.52 -25.73
N THR A 137 16.16 -15.10 -24.69
CA THR A 137 15.82 -15.37 -23.28
C THR A 137 14.84 -14.36 -22.69
N LEU A 138 14.54 -13.28 -23.43
CA LEU A 138 13.62 -12.24 -23.00
C LEU A 138 12.17 -12.76 -23.02
N ASP A 139 11.57 -12.88 -21.84
CA ASP A 139 10.14 -13.20 -21.70
C ASP A 139 9.28 -11.95 -21.91
N VAL A 140 8.93 -11.70 -23.18
CA VAL A 140 8.10 -10.56 -23.60
C VAL A 140 6.68 -10.64 -23.03
N GLU A 141 6.15 -11.84 -22.85
CA GLU A 141 4.77 -12.06 -22.40
C GLU A 141 4.61 -11.66 -20.93
N THR A 142 5.55 -12.06 -20.08
CA THR A 142 5.57 -11.62 -18.68
C THR A 142 5.66 -10.10 -18.56
N ILE A 143 6.51 -9.44 -19.35
CA ILE A 143 6.66 -7.97 -19.34
C ILE A 143 5.37 -7.27 -19.79
N ALA A 144 4.70 -7.80 -20.82
CA ALA A 144 3.43 -7.25 -21.29
C ALA A 144 2.33 -7.37 -20.22
N ASN A 145 2.28 -8.49 -19.50
CA ASN A 145 1.32 -8.70 -18.41
C ASN A 145 1.56 -7.74 -17.22
N MET A 146 2.83 -7.45 -16.89
CA MET A 146 3.16 -6.46 -15.87
C MET A 146 2.66 -5.06 -16.24
N LEU A 147 2.77 -4.66 -17.52
CA LEU A 147 2.29 -3.37 -18.01
C LEU A 147 0.75 -3.26 -17.98
N HIS A 148 0.04 -4.35 -18.24
CA HIS A 148 -1.44 -4.37 -18.21
C HIS A 148 -2.03 -4.32 -16.80
N THR A 149 -1.39 -4.95 -15.82
CA THR A 149 -1.95 -5.12 -14.47
C THR A 149 -1.96 -3.82 -13.65
N GLY A 150 -1.04 -2.90 -13.92
CA GLY A 150 -0.85 -1.67 -13.13
C GLY A 150 -1.91 -0.56 -13.29
N LEU A 151 -2.92 -0.71 -14.18
CA LEU A 151 -3.86 0.35 -14.57
C LEU A 151 -5.31 0.15 -14.11
N GLN A 152 -5.59 -0.74 -13.14
CA GLN A 152 -6.97 -0.94 -12.68
C GLN A 152 -7.52 0.30 -11.95
N VAL A 153 -8.40 1.04 -12.63
CA VAL A 153 -9.20 2.13 -12.05
C VAL A 153 -10.58 1.58 -11.73
N ASN A 154 -10.90 1.41 -10.44
CA ASN A 154 -12.27 1.14 -10.03
C ASN A 154 -13.04 2.47 -9.99
N GLU A 155 -13.89 2.70 -11.00
CA GLU A 155 -14.85 3.80 -10.97
C GLU A 155 -15.88 3.56 -9.87
N ARG A 156 -15.88 4.38 -8.81
CA ARG A 156 -17.07 4.52 -7.96
C ARG A 156 -17.97 5.57 -8.58
N SER A 157 -18.96 5.14 -9.35
CA SER A 157 -20.06 6.01 -9.75
C SER A 157 -20.86 6.43 -8.51
N PRO A 158 -21.26 7.70 -8.34
CA PRO A 158 -22.20 8.08 -7.30
C PRO A 158 -23.57 7.47 -7.62
N GLN A 159 -24.02 6.51 -6.82
CA GLN A 159 -25.39 6.00 -6.89
C GLN A 159 -26.35 7.16 -6.58
N SER A 160 -27.11 7.57 -7.59
CA SER A 160 -28.29 8.42 -7.43
C SER A 160 -29.35 7.64 -6.65
N THR A 161 -29.64 8.07 -5.43
CA THR A 161 -30.84 7.63 -4.71
C THR A 161 -32.05 8.26 -5.39
N SER A 162 -32.75 7.49 -6.23
CA SER A 162 -34.05 7.88 -6.76
C SER A 162 -34.98 6.66 -6.81
N GLY A 163 -36.13 6.79 -6.14
CA GLY A 163 -37.34 6.01 -6.44
C GLY A 163 -37.60 4.79 -5.53
N GLY A 164 -38.43 4.98 -4.51
CA GLY A 164 -39.03 3.91 -3.73
C GLY A 164 -40.39 4.35 -3.18
N SER A 165 -41.40 4.37 -4.05
CA SER A 165 -42.80 4.69 -3.72
C SER A 165 -43.38 3.70 -2.70
N SER A 166 -43.99 4.22 -1.63
CA SER A 166 -44.78 3.43 -0.68
C SER A 166 -46.08 2.95 -1.31
N PRO A 167 -46.49 1.67 -1.16
CA PRO A 167 -47.87 1.28 -1.36
C PRO A 167 -48.65 1.32 -0.03
N ASN A 168 -49.70 2.14 -0.03
CA ASN A 168 -50.79 2.09 0.95
C ASN A 168 -51.35 0.66 1.03
N SER A 169 -51.53 0.14 2.25
CA SER A 169 -52.40 -1.00 2.52
C SER A 169 -53.55 -0.51 3.40
N GLU A 170 -54.69 -0.27 2.77
CA GLU A 170 -56.00 -0.20 3.43
C GLU A 170 -56.30 -1.59 4.02
N HIS A 171 -56.60 -1.67 5.31
CA HIS A 171 -57.30 -2.82 5.87
C HIS A 171 -58.61 -2.38 6.53
N HIS A 172 -59.65 -2.89 5.90
CA HIS A 172 -61.07 -2.74 6.12
C HIS A 172 -61.51 -3.19 7.53
N LEU A 173 -62.32 -2.38 8.20
CA LEU A 173 -63.06 -2.73 9.41
C LEU A 173 -64.06 -3.87 9.13
N SER A 174 -64.25 -4.77 10.10
CA SER A 174 -65.60 -5.20 10.49
C SER A 174 -65.66 -5.72 11.94
N PRO A 175 -66.78 -5.49 12.66
CA PRO A 175 -66.91 -5.73 14.10
C PRO A 175 -67.72 -7.00 14.42
N LYS A 176 -67.51 -7.63 15.59
CA LYS A 176 -68.58 -8.41 16.27
C LYS A 176 -68.44 -8.42 17.80
N HIS A 177 -69.60 -8.21 18.42
CA HIS A 177 -69.95 -8.23 19.84
C HIS A 177 -69.76 -9.60 20.52
N GLY A 178 -69.71 -9.60 21.86
CA GLY A 178 -70.43 -10.62 22.63
C GLY A 178 -69.93 -10.93 24.05
N LYS A 179 -70.56 -10.28 25.03
CA LYS A 179 -70.71 -10.59 26.47
C LYS A 179 -69.47 -10.55 27.38
#